data_AF-A0A3S7GYM9-F1
#
_entry.id   AF-A0A3S7GYM9-F1
#
_cell.length_a   1.000
_cell.length_b   1.000
_cell.length_c   1.000
_cell.angle_alpha   90.00
_cell.angle_beta   90.00
_cell.angle_gamma   90.00
#
_symmetry.space_group_name_H-M   'P 1'
#
loop_
_entity.id
_entity.type
_entity.pdbx_description
1 polymer ?
#
loop_
_entity_poly.entity_id
_entity_poly.type
_entity_poly.pdbx_seq_one_letter_code
_entity_poly.pdbx_strand_id
1 'polypeptide(L)'
;MAKALMLIITIVCIAYIVYNFIKDKPVINIFFALIIQSILLFLIRFFWINQSFNKSLLSSFDLFTITVVVIYLIYKLSRRKEKGDN
;
A
#
# COMPACT_ATOMS: atom_id res chain seq x y z
N MET A 1 -15.37 -15.97 8.36
CA MET A 1 -15.47 -14.59 8.88
C MET A 1 -14.27 -13.74 8.42
N ALA A 2 -13.05 -13.96 8.92
CA ALA A 2 -11.87 -13.15 8.55
C ALA A 2 -11.53 -13.11 7.05
N LYS A 3 -11.72 -14.23 6.33
CA LYS A 3 -11.48 -14.30 4.88
C LYS A 3 -12.43 -13.41 4.06
N ALA A 4 -13.68 -13.25 4.51
CA ALA A 4 -14.65 -12.37 3.85
C ALA A 4 -14.27 -10.89 4.06
N LEU A 5 -13.81 -10.53 5.27
CA LEU A 5 -13.29 -9.19 5.56
C LEU A 5 -12.09 -8.81 4.68
N MET A 6 -11.14 -9.73 4.48
CA MET A 6 -10.02 -9.47 3.56
C MET A 6 -10.52 -9.20 2.13
N LEU A 7 -11.47 -9.99 1.64
CA LEU A 7 -12.04 -9.81 0.29
C LEU A 7 -12.70 -8.44 0.13
N ILE A 8 -13.48 -8.01 1.12
CA ILE A 8 -14.13 -6.70 1.10
C ILE A 8 -13.08 -5.58 1.04
N ILE A 9 -12.04 -5.67 1.87
CA ILE A 9 -10.95 -4.69 1.90
C ILE A 9 -10.25 -4.60 0.53
N THR A 10 -9.97 -5.75 -0.09
CA THR A 10 -9.35 -5.81 -1.41
C THR A 10 -10.24 -5.20 -2.49
N ILE A 11 -11.54 -5.50 -2.51
CA ILE A 11 -12.50 -4.94 -3.47
C ILE A 11 -12.59 -3.41 -3.32
N VAL A 12 -12.68 -2.92 -2.09
CA VAL A 12 -12.75 -1.48 -1.80
C VAL A 12 -11.49 -0.75 -2.27
N CYS A 13 -10.30 -1.34 -2.06
CA CYS A 13 -9.07 -0.71 -2.52
C CYS A 13 -8.94 -0.73 -4.04
N ILE A 14 -9.32 -1.81 -4.73
CA ILE A 14 -9.36 -1.84 -6.20
C ILE A 14 -10.30 -0.74 -6.72
N ALA A 15 -11.50 -0.61 -6.15
CA ALA A 15 -12.44 0.45 -6.51
C ALA A 15 -11.84 1.85 -6.25
N TYR A 16 -11.11 2.04 -5.16
CA TYR A 16 -10.43 3.30 -4.86
C TYR A 16 -9.30 3.60 -5.85
N ILE A 17 -8.51 2.60 -6.25
CA ILE A 17 -7.46 2.75 -7.26
C ILE A 17 -8.07 3.15 -8.60
N VAL A 18 -9.10 2.44 -9.05
CA VAL A 18 -9.84 2.74 -10.30
C VAL A 18 -10.42 4.15 -10.26
N TYR A 19 -11.02 4.55 -9.13
CA TYR A 19 -11.55 5.91 -8.96
C TYR A 19 -10.46 6.99 -9.04
N ASN A 20 -9.30 6.77 -8.43
CA ASN A 20 -8.18 7.71 -8.50
C ASN A 20 -7.60 7.78 -9.92
N PHE A 21 -7.60 6.67 -10.65
CA PHE A 21 -7.16 6.60 -12.04
C PHE A 21 -8.11 7.37 -12.97
N ILE A 22 -9.43 7.19 -12.81
CA ILE A 22 -10.45 7.93 -13.60
C ILE A 22 -10.39 9.44 -13.34
N LYS A 23 -10.00 9.86 -12.13
CA LYS A 23 -9.91 11.27 -11.74
C LYS A 23 -8.53 11.90 -11.95
N ASP A 24 -7.59 11.21 -12.60
CA ASP A 24 -6.20 11.67 -12.78
C ASP A 24 -5.57 12.21 -11.49
N LYS A 25 -5.93 11.60 -10.35
CA LYS A 25 -5.39 12.01 -9.05
C LYS A 25 -3.92 11.61 -8.97
N PRO A 26 -3.10 12.37 -8.22
CA PRO A 26 -1.68 12.10 -8.14
C PRO A 26 -1.43 10.69 -7.61
N VAL A 27 -0.51 9.98 -8.26
CA VAL A 27 -0.12 8.59 -7.96
C VAL A 27 0.22 8.37 -6.48
N ILE A 28 0.65 9.43 -5.78
CA ILE A 28 0.90 9.41 -4.33
C ILE A 28 -0.34 9.03 -3.50
N ASN A 29 -1.55 9.32 -3.98
CA ASN A 29 -2.78 9.02 -3.25
C ASN A 29 -3.14 7.53 -3.34
N ILE A 30 -2.94 6.93 -4.52
CA ILE A 30 -3.04 5.48 -4.75
C ILE A 30 -2.02 4.74 -3.88
N PHE A 31 -0.83 5.32 -3.76
CA PHE A 31 0.25 4.78 -2.97
C PHE A 31 -0.07 4.71 -1.47
N PHE A 32 -0.58 5.79 -0.87
CA PHE A 32 -1.02 5.77 0.52
C PHE A 32 -2.16 4.77 0.75
N ALA A 33 -3.09 4.63 -0.19
CA ALA A 33 -4.17 3.65 -0.10
C ALA A 33 -3.66 2.19 -0.07
N LEU A 34 -2.65 1.86 -0.89
CA LEU A 34 -2.02 0.53 -0.90
C LEU A 34 -1.27 0.23 0.40
N ILE A 35 -0.60 1.24 0.99
CA ILE A 35 0.07 1.09 2.30
C ILE A 35 -0.96 0.82 3.39
N ILE A 36 -2.02 1.63 3.45
CA ILE A 36 -3.09 1.47 4.45
C ILE A 36 -3.75 0.10 4.30
N GLN A 37 -4.02 -0.34 3.07
CA GLN A 37 -4.56 -1.67 2.81
C GLN A 37 -3.63 -2.77 3.35
N SER A 38 -2.32 -2.68 3.08
CA SER A 38 -1.34 -3.68 3.50
C SER A 38 -1.24 -3.76 5.02
N ILE A 39 -1.30 -2.62 5.72
CA ILE A 39 -1.35 -2.55 7.19
C ILE A 39 -2.64 -3.19 7.73
N LEU A 40 -3.81 -2.90 7.13
CA LEU A 40 -5.07 -3.51 7.54
C LEU A 40 -5.06 -5.03 7.37
N LEU A 41 -4.58 -5.52 6.23
CA LEU A 41 -4.44 -6.96 5.95
C LEU A 41 -3.46 -7.63 6.90
N PHE A 42 -2.36 -6.94 7.25
CA PHE A 42 -1.40 -7.40 8.25
C PHE A 42 -2.06 -7.57 9.62
N LEU A 43 -2.78 -6.55 10.10
CA LEU A 43 -3.46 -6.60 11.39
C LEU A 43 -4.48 -7.74 11.45
N ILE A 44 -5.26 -7.96 10.38
CA ILE A 44 -6.23 -9.06 10.33
C ILE A 44 -5.51 -10.42 10.38
N ARG A 45 -4.39 -10.59 9.66
CA ARG A 45 -3.64 -11.86 9.68
C ARG A 45 -2.95 -12.12 11.01
N PHE A 46 -2.37 -11.08 11.59
CA PHE A 46 -1.64 -11.18 12.84
C PHE A 46 -2.57 -11.39 14.04
N PHE A 47 -3.59 -10.55 14.21
CA PHE A 47 -4.49 -10.62 15.35
C PHE A 47 -5.63 -11.65 15.19
N TRP A 48 -6.18 -11.82 13.99
CA TRP A 48 -7.39 -12.64 13.81
C TRP A 48 -7.09 -14.06 13.36
N ILE A 49 -6.08 -14.25 12.50
CA ILE A 49 -5.67 -15.57 12.00
C ILE A 49 -4.55 -16.18 12.85
N ASN A 50 -3.98 -15.41 13.79
CA ASN A 50 -2.87 -15.83 14.66
C ASN A 50 -1.66 -16.36 13.86
N GLN A 51 -1.46 -15.80 12.68
CA GLN A 51 -0.37 -16.19 11.78
C GLN A 51 0.93 -15.48 12.23
N SER A 52 2.06 -16.20 12.18
CA SER A 52 3.35 -15.70 12.67
C SER A 52 3.72 -14.36 12.05
N PHE A 53 4.32 -13.46 12.85
CA PHE A 53 4.61 -12.07 12.48
C PHE A 53 5.25 -11.95 11.08
N ASN A 54 6.35 -12.66 10.84
CA ASN A 54 7.05 -12.64 9.55
C ASN A 54 6.18 -13.11 8.39
N LYS A 55 5.35 -14.14 8.60
CA LYS A 55 4.50 -14.72 7.56
C LYS A 55 3.30 -13.82 7.25
N SER A 56 2.75 -13.16 8.27
CA SER A 56 1.71 -12.15 8.13
C SER A 56 2.24 -10.90 7.41
N LEU A 57 3.47 -10.47 7.72
CA LEU A 57 4.10 -9.30 7.11
C LEU A 57 4.38 -9.53 5.62
N LEU A 58 5.07 -10.62 5.28
CA LEU A 58 5.39 -11.00 3.89
C LEU A 58 4.16 -11.24 3.03
N SER A 59 3.08 -11.72 3.63
CA SER A 59 1.89 -12.10 2.87
C SER A 59 0.85 -10.98 2.79
N SER A 60 1.01 -9.91 3.56
CA SER A 60 0.17 -8.70 3.50
C SER A 60 0.83 -7.55 2.77
N PHE A 61 2.16 -7.50 2.73
CA PHE A 61 2.88 -6.55 1.90
C PHE A 61 3.18 -7.19 0.54
N ASP A 62 2.57 -6.64 -0.51
CA ASP A 62 3.02 -6.93 -1.86
C ASP A 62 4.44 -6.37 -2.02
N LEU A 63 5.39 -7.22 -2.40
CA LEU A 63 6.77 -6.81 -2.75
C LEU A 63 6.77 -5.67 -3.77
N PHE A 64 5.72 -5.61 -4.60
CA PHE A 64 5.47 -4.54 -5.55
C PHE A 64 5.19 -3.20 -4.85
N THR A 65 4.36 -3.16 -3.81
CA THR A 65 4.11 -1.94 -3.04
C THR A 65 5.39 -1.46 -2.36
N ILE A 66 6.15 -2.37 -1.75
CA ILE A 66 7.47 -2.04 -1.15
C ILE A 66 8.42 -1.47 -2.20
N THR A 67 8.50 -2.09 -3.37
CA THR A 67 9.38 -1.64 -4.47
C THR A 67 8.98 -0.24 -4.95
N VAL A 68 7.69 0.01 -5.16
CA VAL A 68 7.18 1.33 -5.55
C VAL A 68 7.43 2.37 -4.45
N VAL A 69 7.37 1.99 -3.16
CA VAL A 69 7.69 2.88 -2.02
C VAL A 69 9.13 3.33 -2.09
N VAL A 70 10.04 2.38 -2.27
CA VAL A 70 11.47 2.64 -2.34
C VAL A 70 11.79 3.51 -3.54
N ILE A 71 11.27 3.20 -4.72
CA ILE A 71 11.48 3.98 -5.94
C ILE A 71 10.92 5.41 -5.79
N TYR A 72 9.72 5.56 -5.23
CA TYR A 72 9.12 6.88 -5.00
C TYR A 72 9.91 7.72 -3.99
N LEU A 73 10.39 7.09 -2.89
CA LEU A 73 11.25 7.76 -1.91
C LEU A 73 12.54 8.25 -2.57
N ILE A 74 13.19 7.41 -3.37
CA ILE A 74 14.40 7.77 -4.12
C ILE A 74 14.11 8.93 -5.07
N TYR A 75 13.04 8.85 -5.88
CA TYR A 75 12.66 9.90 -6.82
C TYR A 75 12.35 11.24 -6.11
N LYS A 76 11.60 11.20 -5.01
CA LYS A 76 11.22 12.39 -4.24
C LYS A 76 12.43 13.03 -3.55
N LEU A 77 13.33 12.22 -2.99
CA LEU A 77 14.57 12.71 -2.39
C LEU A 77 15.50 13.30 -3.46
N SER A 78 15.59 12.68 -4.63
CA SER A 78 16.39 13.18 -5.76
C SER A 78 15.86 14.52 -6.28
N ARG A 79 14.54 14.66 -6.47
CA ARG A 79 13.93 15.94 -6.88
C ARG A 79 14.06 17.07 -5.85
N ARG A 80 14.17 16.75 -4.55
CA ARG A 80 14.43 17.76 -3.52
C ARG A 80 15.88 18.26 -3.58
N LYS A 81 16.83 17.40 -3.93
CA LYS A 81 18.22 17.82 -4.19
C LYS A 81 18.30 18.75 -5.40
N GLU A 82 17.62 18.43 -6.51
CA GLU A 82 17.62 19.30 -7.70
C GLU A 82 16.94 20.66 -7.50
N LYS A 83 16.03 20.80 -6.53
CA LYS A 83 15.37 22.08 -6.21
C LYS A 83 16.02 22.87 -5.07
N GLY A 84 17.05 22.32 -4.43
CA GLY A 84 17.75 22.95 -3.31
C GLY A 84 19.06 23.64 -3.68
N ASP A 85 19.40 23.70 -4.98
CA ASP A 85 20.68 24.20 -5.50
C ASP A 85 20.48 25.37 -6.50
N ASN A 86 19.44 26.19 -6.28
CA ASN A 86 19.26 27.50 -6.93
C ASN A 86 19.11 28.59 -5.88
#